data_AF-A0AAV6XIJ6-F1
#
_entry.id   AF-A0AAV6XIJ6-F1
#
_cell.length_a   1.000
_cell.length_b   1.000
_cell.length_c   1.000
_cell.angle_alpha   90.00
_cell.angle_beta   90.00
_cell.angle_gamma   90.00
#
_symmetry.space_group_name_H-M   'P 1'
#
loop_
_entity.id
_entity.type
_entity.pdbx_description
1 polymer ?
#
loop_
_entity_poly.entity_id
_entity_poly.type
_entity_poly.pdbx_seq_one_letter_code
_entity_poly.pdbx_strand_id
1 'polypeptide(L)'
;MAYISDIKLIRTDTTLDLSQKAEKAKRPRKVCFNLYFDYAFVSMPSINTPSSSRCGTSTMADPAQALNVPVVPLGALLSAAYPLSSRPPYVLAWLNDLISAQDMMHPELLKKLVLNNFCTIPAKLLIQLTTAFKEGGLRDRSGTFFYKDHLHKSNVPVLALAGDRDLICPPEAVHETVRLIPEHLVTYKVFGEANGPHYAHYDLVGGRMAVEQLYPGVIEFLSRYDSIE
;
A
#
# COMPACT_ATOMS: atom_id res chain seq x y z
N MET A 1 -17.67 -8.32 24.22
CA MET A 1 -16.77 -9.10 23.34
C MET A 1 -15.98 -8.09 22.51
N ALA A 2 -14.68 -8.01 22.78
CA ALA A 2 -13.78 -7.07 22.10
C ALA A 2 -13.31 -7.71 20.79
N TYR A 3 -13.65 -7.09 19.66
CA TYR A 3 -13.11 -7.44 18.35
C TYR A 3 -11.68 -6.92 18.29
N ILE A 4 -10.70 -7.82 18.23
CA ILE A 4 -9.32 -7.53 17.89
C ILE A 4 -9.03 -8.35 16.64
N SER A 5 -9.07 -7.70 15.48
CA SER A 5 -8.54 -8.24 14.23
C SER A 5 -7.21 -7.55 13.99
N ASP A 6 -6.12 -8.16 14.45
CA ASP A 6 -4.75 -7.75 14.13
C ASP A 6 -4.42 -8.21 12.69
N ILE A 7 -5.06 -7.57 11.71
CA ILE A 7 -4.79 -7.81 10.29
C ILE A 7 -3.50 -7.06 9.93
N LYS A 8 -2.42 -7.81 9.71
CA LYS A 8 -1.18 -7.27 9.11
C LYS A 8 -1.24 -7.53 7.61
N LEU A 9 -1.94 -6.67 6.87
CA LEU A 9 -1.71 -6.53 5.44
C LEU A 9 -0.32 -5.91 5.29
N ILE A 10 0.71 -6.74 5.11
CA ILE A 10 2.06 -6.27 4.83
C ILE A 10 2.06 -5.79 3.37
N ARG A 11 1.63 -4.54 3.20
CA ARG A 11 1.96 -3.77 2.01
C ARG A 11 3.45 -3.43 2.13
N THR A 12 4.26 -3.84 1.16
CA THR A 12 5.69 -3.47 1.10
C THR A 12 5.88 -1.95 0.97
N ASP A 13 4.82 -1.19 0.70
CA ASP A 13 4.76 0.25 0.87
C ASP A 13 3.96 0.65 2.11
N THR A 14 4.68 1.05 3.16
CA THR A 14 4.19 1.79 4.34
C THR A 14 3.28 1.06 5.35
N THR A 15 3.87 0.17 6.16
CA THR A 15 3.44 -0.01 7.56
C THR A 15 4.58 0.39 8.49
N LEU A 16 4.63 1.68 8.85
CA LEU A 16 5.34 2.12 10.04
C LEU A 16 4.54 1.66 11.27
N ASP A 17 5.13 0.72 11.99
CA ASP A 17 4.75 0.32 13.33
C ASP A 17 4.76 1.55 14.27
N LEU A 18 3.56 2.05 14.61
CA LEU A 18 3.37 3.05 15.65
C LEU A 18 3.21 2.42 17.06
N SER A 19 3.51 1.12 17.25
CA SER A 19 3.29 0.46 18.55
C SER A 19 4.37 0.71 19.61
N GLN A 20 5.44 1.46 19.32
CA GLN A 20 6.40 1.88 20.37
C GLN A 20 5.90 3.08 21.21
N LYS A 21 4.64 3.05 21.66
CA LYS A 21 4.19 3.93 22.75
C LYS A 21 3.33 3.18 23.77
N ALA A 22 3.95 2.20 24.41
CA ALA A 22 3.49 1.71 25.71
C ALA A 22 4.63 1.86 26.72
N GLU A 23 4.59 2.95 27.50
CA GLU A 23 4.70 2.82 28.95
C GLU A 23 4.28 4.12 29.65
N LYS A 24 3.47 3.95 30.70
CA LYS A 24 2.86 4.94 31.61
C LYS A 24 1.63 5.71 31.10
N ALA A 25 0.46 5.08 31.24
CA ALA A 25 -0.62 5.62 32.09
C ALA A 25 -1.81 4.64 32.16
N LYS A 26 -2.20 4.26 33.39
CA LYS A 26 -3.41 3.49 33.70
C LYS A 26 -4.67 4.33 33.43
N ARG A 27 -5.53 3.89 32.49
CA ARG A 27 -7.03 3.93 32.47
C ARG A 27 -7.56 3.86 31.02
N PRO A 28 -8.73 3.25 30.78
CA PRO A 28 -9.20 2.98 29.42
C PRO A 28 -9.79 4.25 28.82
N ARG A 29 -9.20 4.77 27.74
CA ARG A 29 -9.87 5.70 26.85
C ARG A 29 -10.07 4.99 25.52
N LYS A 30 -11.34 4.89 25.11
CA LYS A 30 -11.75 4.50 23.76
C LYS A 30 -11.00 5.37 22.76
N VAL A 31 -10.20 4.75 21.90
CA VAL A 31 -9.65 5.40 20.71
C VAL A 31 -10.39 4.80 19.53
N CYS A 32 -11.29 5.58 18.92
CA CYS A 32 -11.83 5.27 17.60
C CYS A 32 -10.67 5.28 16.60
N PHE A 33 -10.39 4.13 15.97
CA PHE A 33 -9.56 4.08 14.78
C PHE A 33 -10.47 4.28 13.56
N ASN A 34 -10.27 5.38 12.85
CA ASN A 34 -10.89 5.63 11.55
C ASN A 34 -10.22 4.73 10.52
N LEU A 35 -10.95 3.72 10.03
CA LEU A 35 -10.68 3.04 8.78
C LEU A 35 -11.06 3.99 7.65
N TYR A 36 -10.09 4.60 6.96
CA TYR A 36 -10.34 5.23 5.67
C TYR A 36 -10.06 4.20 4.56
N PHE A 37 -11.07 3.37 4.30
CA PHE A 37 -11.29 2.77 3.00
C PHE A 37 -12.22 3.70 2.23
N ASP A 38 -11.68 4.60 1.39
CA ASP A 38 -12.53 5.31 0.43
C ASP A 38 -12.80 4.38 -0.77
N TYR A 39 -13.78 3.49 -0.58
CA TYR A 39 -14.57 2.93 -1.67
C TYR A 39 -15.50 4.03 -2.18
N ALA A 40 -15.23 4.56 -3.37
CA ALA A 40 -16.18 5.42 -4.07
C ALA A 40 -16.21 5.08 -5.57
N PHE A 41 -16.89 3.98 -5.94
CA PHE A 41 -17.45 3.81 -7.28
C PHE A 41 -18.50 2.67 -7.37
N VAL A 42 -19.77 2.91 -6.98
CA VAL A 42 -21.02 2.43 -7.65
C VAL A 42 -22.18 3.35 -7.18
N SER A 43 -23.11 3.65 -8.08
CA SER A 43 -24.14 4.72 -8.09
C SER A 43 -25.47 4.42 -7.34
N MET A 44 -26.18 5.52 -6.96
CA MET A 44 -27.63 5.75 -6.68
C MET A 44 -28.15 5.75 -5.22
N PRO A 45 -29.29 6.43 -4.88
CA PRO A 45 -29.76 7.79 -5.21
C PRO A 45 -30.06 8.66 -3.94
N SER A 46 -30.38 9.94 -4.17
CA SER A 46 -30.70 11.02 -3.20
C SER A 46 -31.56 10.65 -1.99
N ILE A 47 -31.09 10.99 -0.77
CA ILE A 47 -31.93 11.23 0.41
C ILE A 47 -31.42 12.49 1.13
N ASN A 48 -32.31 13.48 1.26
CA ASN A 48 -32.12 14.77 1.92
C ASN A 48 -31.80 14.64 3.42
N THR A 49 -30.82 15.39 3.92
CA THR A 49 -30.80 15.88 5.32
C THR A 49 -30.21 17.30 5.40
N PRO A 50 -30.68 18.13 6.35
CA PRO A 50 -30.59 19.59 6.27
C PRO A 50 -29.27 20.20 6.77
N SER A 51 -29.15 21.48 6.42
CA SER A 51 -28.05 22.43 6.54
C SER A 51 -27.34 22.59 7.90
N SER A 52 -26.05 22.91 7.78
CA SER A 52 -25.30 23.93 8.56
C SER A 52 -24.90 23.60 10.01
N SER A 53 -23.64 23.18 10.17
CA SER A 53 -22.79 23.69 11.25
C SER A 53 -21.38 23.97 10.70
N ARG A 54 -21.00 25.25 10.76
CA ARG A 54 -19.75 25.83 10.28
C ARG A 54 -18.67 25.49 11.31
N CYS A 55 -17.89 24.44 11.11
CA CYS A 55 -16.71 24.13 11.94
C CYS A 55 -15.46 24.71 11.25
N GLY A 56 -14.77 25.59 11.96
CA GLY A 56 -13.70 26.44 11.44
C GLY A 56 -12.54 25.68 10.78
N THR A 57 -11.96 26.32 9.78
CA THR A 57 -10.71 25.94 9.13
C THR A 57 -9.54 26.08 10.12
N SER A 58 -9.27 25.06 10.92
CA SER A 58 -7.93 24.88 11.46
C SER A 58 -7.11 24.16 10.40
N THR A 59 -6.28 24.92 9.68
CA THR A 59 -5.20 24.40 8.84
C THR A 59 -4.28 23.62 9.77
N MET A 60 -4.49 22.30 9.89
CA MET A 60 -3.54 21.44 10.55
C MET A 60 -2.25 21.53 9.73
N ALA A 61 -1.22 22.15 10.33
CA ALA A 61 0.10 22.20 9.72
C ALA A 61 0.52 20.77 9.34
N ASP A 62 1.16 20.62 8.18
CA ASP A 62 1.74 19.36 7.74
C ASP A 62 2.58 18.80 8.91
N PRO A 63 2.30 17.58 9.41
CA PRO A 63 3.04 16.99 10.52
C PRO A 63 4.56 17.03 10.33
N ALA A 64 5.04 17.00 9.09
CA ALA A 64 6.46 17.09 8.79
C ALA A 64 7.03 18.51 8.93
N GLN A 65 6.23 19.55 8.65
CA GLN A 65 6.59 20.94 8.95
C GLN A 65 6.60 21.19 10.46
N ALA A 66 5.69 20.56 11.21
CA ALA A 66 5.66 20.64 12.67
C ALA A 66 6.88 19.98 13.34
N LEU A 67 7.52 18.99 12.69
CA LEU A 67 8.70 18.29 13.19
C LEU A 67 10.06 18.77 12.62
N ASN A 68 10.06 19.75 11.71
CA ASN A 68 11.26 20.32 11.08
C ASN A 68 12.22 19.25 10.51
N VAL A 69 11.67 18.22 9.88
CA VAL A 69 12.44 17.14 9.23
C VAL A 69 12.54 17.39 7.73
N PRO A 70 13.67 17.07 7.06
CA PRO A 70 13.74 17.14 5.61
C PRO A 70 12.67 16.22 4.98
N VAL A 71 11.98 16.74 3.97
CA VAL A 71 10.89 16.04 3.27
C VAL A 71 11.08 16.03 1.78
N VAL A 72 10.47 15.05 1.12
CA VAL A 72 10.33 14.97 -0.33
C VAL A 72 8.85 15.10 -0.68
N PRO A 73 8.44 16.13 -1.44
CA PRO A 73 7.04 16.36 -1.79
C PRO A 73 6.62 15.44 -2.95
N LEU A 74 6.64 14.12 -2.74
CA LEU A 74 6.45 13.13 -3.79
C LEU A 74 5.13 13.32 -4.53
N GLY A 75 4.03 13.59 -3.81
CA GLY A 75 2.74 13.90 -4.42
C GLY A 75 2.75 15.09 -5.37
N ALA A 76 3.43 16.18 -5.00
CA ALA A 76 3.55 17.36 -5.84
C ALA A 76 4.40 17.09 -7.08
N LEU A 77 5.50 16.33 -6.92
CA LEU A 77 6.37 15.94 -8.04
C LEU A 77 5.63 15.07 -9.05
N LEU A 78 4.92 14.04 -8.58
CA LEU A 78 4.14 13.15 -9.44
C LEU A 78 2.99 13.90 -10.12
N SER A 79 2.29 14.78 -9.40
CA SER A 79 1.25 15.64 -9.97
C SER A 79 1.79 16.59 -11.05
N ALA A 80 2.99 17.14 -10.86
CA ALA A 80 3.65 17.99 -11.85
C ALA A 80 4.13 17.21 -13.07
N ALA A 81 4.54 15.95 -12.90
CA ALA A 81 4.96 15.06 -13.99
C ALA A 81 3.77 14.48 -14.78
N TYR A 82 2.59 14.35 -14.17
CA TYR A 82 1.42 13.70 -14.78
C TYR A 82 1.02 14.24 -16.17
N PRO A 83 0.96 15.57 -16.43
CA PRO A 83 0.67 16.07 -17.77
C PRO A 83 1.68 15.61 -18.82
N LEU A 84 2.96 15.44 -18.45
CA LEU A 84 4.02 14.98 -19.34
C LEU A 84 3.97 13.46 -19.59
N SER A 85 3.37 12.69 -18.67
CA SER A 85 3.17 11.24 -18.85
C SER A 85 1.87 10.89 -19.56
N SER A 86 0.86 11.78 -19.50
CA SER A 86 -0.53 11.46 -19.91
C SER A 86 -1.06 12.32 -21.05
N ARG A 87 -0.30 13.29 -21.56
CA ARG A 87 -0.69 14.12 -22.71
C ARG A 87 0.44 14.21 -23.74
N PRO A 88 0.12 14.44 -25.03
CA PRO A 88 1.13 14.69 -26.05
C PRO A 88 2.09 15.80 -25.61
N PRO A 89 3.42 15.65 -25.79
CA PRO A 89 4.08 14.60 -26.57
C PRO A 89 4.51 13.35 -25.77
N TYR A 90 3.93 13.09 -24.59
CA TYR A 90 4.14 11.87 -23.80
C TYR A 90 5.59 11.62 -23.35
N VAL A 91 6.35 12.69 -23.10
CA VAL A 91 7.78 12.64 -22.73
C VAL A 91 8.08 11.69 -21.57
N LEU A 92 7.14 11.59 -20.62
CA LEU A 92 7.29 10.75 -19.43
C LEU A 92 6.29 9.58 -19.39
N ALA A 93 5.77 9.12 -20.53
CA ALA A 93 4.78 8.03 -20.54
C ALA A 93 5.29 6.73 -19.92
N TRP A 94 6.60 6.46 -20.00
CA TRP A 94 7.24 5.31 -19.36
C TRP A 94 7.06 5.27 -17.84
N LEU A 95 6.76 6.40 -17.17
CA LEU A 95 6.44 6.41 -15.74
C LEU A 95 5.13 5.67 -15.42
N ASN A 96 4.21 5.61 -16.38
CA ASN A 96 2.92 4.94 -16.17
C ASN A 96 3.11 3.42 -16.05
N ASP A 97 4.12 2.85 -16.72
CA ASP A 97 4.43 1.40 -16.67
C ASP A 97 4.91 0.94 -15.29
N LEU A 98 5.43 1.87 -14.46
CA LEU A 98 5.73 1.60 -13.05
C LEU A 98 4.47 1.44 -12.19
N ILE A 99 3.36 2.01 -12.64
CA ILE A 99 2.10 2.06 -11.89
C ILE A 99 1.17 0.95 -12.35
N SER A 100 0.90 0.87 -13.66
CA SER A 100 -0.11 0.00 -14.24
C SER A 100 0.37 -0.56 -15.58
N ALA A 101 0.07 -1.84 -15.81
CA ALA A 101 0.25 -2.50 -17.09
C ALA A 101 -0.76 -1.96 -18.11
N GLN A 102 -0.45 -2.18 -19.39
CA GLN A 102 -1.29 -1.74 -20.48
C GLN A 102 -2.73 -2.25 -20.34
N ASP A 103 -3.69 -1.34 -20.46
CA ASP A 103 -5.15 -1.61 -20.37
C ASP A 103 -5.66 -2.13 -19.00
N MET A 104 -4.84 -2.07 -17.93
CA MET A 104 -5.29 -2.54 -16.61
C MET A 104 -5.98 -1.47 -15.79
N MET A 105 -5.39 -0.29 -15.65
CA MET A 105 -6.00 0.80 -14.89
C MET A 105 -6.67 1.81 -15.82
N HIS A 106 -7.94 2.11 -15.55
CA HIS A 106 -8.69 3.11 -16.30
C HIS A 106 -8.00 4.49 -16.18
N PRO A 107 -7.87 5.30 -17.26
CA PRO A 107 -7.14 6.57 -17.24
C PRO A 107 -7.59 7.55 -16.15
N GLU A 108 -8.90 7.64 -15.88
CA GLU A 108 -9.49 8.46 -14.83
C GLU A 108 -9.09 7.97 -13.43
N LEU A 109 -8.96 6.65 -13.24
CA LEU A 109 -8.49 6.08 -11.98
C LEU A 109 -7.00 6.33 -11.81
N LEU A 110 -6.20 6.15 -12.87
CA LEU A 110 -4.77 6.49 -12.86
C LEU A 110 -4.56 7.97 -12.53
N LYS A 111 -5.36 8.87 -13.13
CA LYS A 111 -5.35 10.31 -12.80
C LYS A 111 -5.64 10.55 -11.32
N LYS A 112 -6.71 9.95 -10.79
CA LYS A 112 -7.08 10.10 -9.37
C LYS A 112 -5.99 9.55 -8.45
N LEU A 113 -5.36 8.44 -8.83
CA LEU A 113 -4.26 7.82 -8.09
C LEU A 113 -3.07 8.78 -8.02
N VAL A 114 -2.57 9.23 -9.16
CA VAL A 114 -1.38 10.10 -9.22
C VAL A 114 -1.59 11.43 -8.52
N LEU A 115 -2.79 12.03 -8.65
CA LEU A 115 -3.06 13.37 -8.10
C LEU A 115 -3.42 13.38 -6.61
N ASN A 116 -3.90 12.27 -6.04
CA ASN A 116 -4.46 12.30 -4.68
C ASN A 116 -3.84 11.30 -3.70
N ASN A 117 -3.22 10.21 -4.14
CA ASN A 117 -2.77 9.16 -3.22
C ASN A 117 -1.33 9.35 -2.70
N PHE A 118 -0.52 10.17 -3.36
CA PHE A 118 0.86 10.39 -2.94
C PHE A 118 0.99 11.66 -2.11
N CYS A 119 1.66 11.56 -0.96
CA CYS A 119 1.85 12.65 -0.02
C CYS A 119 3.31 13.10 0.05
N THR A 120 3.58 14.07 0.91
CA THR A 120 4.94 14.46 1.30
C THR A 120 5.53 13.39 2.22
N ILE A 121 6.70 12.87 1.87
CA ILE A 121 7.34 11.76 2.59
C ILE A 121 8.59 12.28 3.33
N PRO A 122 8.80 11.93 4.62
CA PRO A 122 10.06 12.24 5.29
C PRO A 122 11.27 11.63 4.58
N ALA A 123 12.31 12.43 4.33
CA ALA A 123 13.50 11.98 3.59
C ALA A 123 14.19 10.79 4.29
N LYS A 124 14.16 10.75 5.62
CA LYS A 124 14.70 9.62 6.41
C LYS A 124 13.98 8.30 6.12
N LEU A 125 12.67 8.33 5.85
CA LEU A 125 11.91 7.13 5.48
C LEU A 125 12.35 6.64 4.10
N LEU A 126 12.49 7.55 3.12
CA LEU A 126 12.99 7.18 1.79
C LEU A 126 14.40 6.60 1.87
N ILE A 127 15.30 7.20 2.66
CA ILE A 127 16.65 6.67 2.87
C ILE A 127 16.60 5.26 3.48
N GLN A 128 15.72 5.01 4.45
CA GLN A 128 15.54 3.67 5.00
C GLN A 128 15.02 2.70 3.94
N LEU A 129 14.03 3.08 3.13
CA LEU A 129 13.52 2.25 2.02
C LEU A 129 14.61 1.92 1.00
N THR A 130 15.61 2.78 0.78
CA THR A 130 16.74 2.44 -0.11
C THR A 130 17.53 1.22 0.35
N THR A 131 17.43 0.82 1.63
CA THR A 131 18.08 -0.41 2.12
C THR A 131 17.47 -1.68 1.53
N ALA A 132 16.21 -1.64 1.09
CA ALA A 132 15.57 -2.78 0.43
C ALA A 132 16.31 -3.22 -0.85
N PHE A 133 16.99 -2.28 -1.53
CA PHE A 133 17.78 -2.54 -2.74
C PHE A 133 19.25 -2.89 -2.44
N LYS A 134 19.64 -2.99 -1.16
CA LYS A 134 21.00 -3.32 -0.75
C LYS A 134 21.07 -4.78 -0.30
N GLU A 135 22.30 -5.30 -0.25
CA GLU A 135 22.55 -6.58 0.39
C GLU A 135 22.02 -6.57 1.83
N GLY A 136 21.35 -7.65 2.21
CA GLY A 136 20.63 -7.75 3.48
C GLY A 136 19.16 -7.33 3.41
N GLY A 137 18.71 -6.63 2.38
CA GLY A 137 17.33 -6.16 2.24
C GLY A 137 16.95 -5.06 3.23
N LEU A 138 15.65 -4.86 3.42
CA LEU A 138 15.10 -3.79 4.25
C LEU A 138 15.63 -3.88 5.68
N ARG A 139 16.06 -2.74 6.21
CA ARG A 139 16.54 -2.58 7.59
C ARG A 139 15.63 -1.68 8.39
N ASP A 140 15.69 -1.82 9.71
CA ASP A 140 15.09 -0.86 10.63
C ASP A 140 15.83 0.49 10.63
N ARG A 141 15.34 1.41 11.45
CA ARG A 141 15.88 2.78 11.51
C ARG A 141 17.33 2.84 12.01
N SER A 142 17.75 1.94 12.89
CA SER A 142 19.15 1.92 13.38
C SER A 142 20.09 1.27 12.35
N GLY A 143 19.55 0.51 11.40
CA GLY A 143 20.34 -0.24 10.42
C GLY A 143 20.93 -1.53 11.00
N THR A 144 20.52 -1.94 12.20
CA THR A 144 21.03 -3.13 12.89
C THR A 144 20.10 -4.32 12.76
N PHE A 145 18.80 -4.10 12.51
CA PHE A 145 17.83 -5.17 12.33
C PHE A 145 17.50 -5.35 10.86
N PHE A 146 17.62 -6.58 10.36
CA PHE A 146 17.40 -6.95 8.97
C PHE A 146 16.12 -7.77 8.88
N TYR A 147 15.02 -7.20 8.37
CA TYR A 147 13.70 -7.84 8.46
C TYR A 147 13.67 -9.25 7.87
N LYS A 148 14.38 -9.47 6.75
CA LYS A 148 14.43 -10.76 6.06
C LYS A 148 14.98 -11.89 6.95
N ASP A 149 15.91 -11.58 7.85
CA ASP A 149 16.59 -12.56 8.70
C ASP A 149 15.66 -13.11 9.79
N HIS A 150 14.47 -12.53 9.94
CA HIS A 150 13.48 -12.92 10.94
C HIS A 150 12.22 -13.54 10.34
N LEU A 151 12.07 -13.57 9.01
CA LEU A 151 10.86 -14.09 8.34
C LEU A 151 10.62 -15.57 8.64
N HIS A 152 11.68 -16.35 8.80
CA HIS A 152 11.61 -17.78 9.14
C HIS A 152 11.01 -18.05 10.53
N LYS A 153 10.93 -17.02 11.38
CA LYS A 153 10.35 -17.09 12.72
C LYS A 153 8.86 -16.71 12.74
N SER A 154 8.31 -16.31 11.60
CA SER A 154 6.89 -15.96 11.50
C SER A 154 6.02 -17.19 11.79
N ASN A 155 4.96 -16.98 12.55
CA ASN A 155 3.87 -17.94 12.77
C ASN A 155 2.55 -17.45 12.14
N VAL A 156 2.61 -16.37 11.35
CA VAL A 156 1.44 -15.79 10.68
C VAL A 156 1.37 -16.33 9.26
N PRO A 157 0.20 -16.87 8.82
CA PRO A 157 -0.03 -17.22 7.42
C PRO A 157 0.15 -16.01 6.50
N VAL A 158 0.85 -16.19 5.38
CA VAL A 158 1.16 -15.13 4.41
C VAL A 158 0.67 -15.52 3.01
N LEU A 159 -0.19 -14.70 2.44
CA LEU A 159 -0.49 -14.71 1.01
C LEU A 159 0.40 -13.67 0.32
N ALA A 160 1.42 -14.13 -0.39
CA ALA A 160 2.31 -13.29 -1.19
C ALA A 160 1.79 -13.22 -2.64
N LEU A 161 1.54 -12.00 -3.12
CA LEU A 161 1.05 -11.74 -4.47
C LEU A 161 2.05 -10.90 -5.24
N ALA A 162 2.28 -11.22 -6.51
CA ALA A 162 3.13 -10.45 -7.41
C ALA A 162 2.44 -10.24 -8.76
N GLY A 163 2.71 -9.12 -9.42
CA GLY A 163 2.35 -8.89 -10.82
C GLY A 163 3.52 -9.23 -11.73
N ASP A 164 3.27 -9.92 -12.83
CA ASP A 164 4.32 -10.38 -13.76
C ASP A 164 5.09 -9.25 -14.47
N ARG A 165 4.54 -8.03 -14.46
CA ARG A 165 5.18 -6.82 -14.99
C ARG A 165 5.43 -5.77 -13.90
N ASP A 166 5.44 -6.16 -12.63
CA ASP A 166 5.78 -5.25 -11.54
C ASP A 166 7.28 -4.89 -11.59
N LEU A 167 7.59 -3.64 -11.90
CA LEU A 167 8.97 -3.12 -11.93
C LEU A 167 9.44 -2.57 -10.58
N ILE A 168 8.51 -2.32 -9.64
CA ILE A 168 8.80 -1.80 -8.30
C ILE A 168 9.17 -2.96 -7.38
N CYS A 169 8.37 -4.03 -7.40
CA CYS A 169 8.59 -5.25 -6.64
C CYS A 169 8.44 -6.48 -7.56
N PRO A 170 9.46 -6.80 -8.37
CA PRO A 170 9.34 -7.85 -9.38
C PRO A 170 9.10 -9.23 -8.76
N PRO A 171 8.43 -10.15 -9.48
CA PRO A 171 8.11 -11.50 -8.98
C PRO A 171 9.32 -12.25 -8.42
N GLU A 172 10.51 -12.06 -8.99
CA GLU A 172 11.74 -12.67 -8.51
C GLU A 172 12.08 -12.16 -7.10
N ALA A 173 11.94 -10.86 -6.83
CA ALA A 173 12.20 -10.28 -5.51
C ALA A 173 11.17 -10.73 -4.46
N VAL A 174 9.90 -10.85 -4.86
CA VAL A 174 8.85 -11.42 -4.00
C VAL A 174 9.16 -12.89 -3.69
N HIS A 175 9.54 -13.67 -4.71
CA HIS A 175 9.86 -15.08 -4.56
C HIS A 175 11.06 -15.31 -3.63
N GLU A 176 12.12 -14.51 -3.72
CA GLU A 176 13.26 -14.59 -2.79
C GLU A 176 12.84 -14.32 -1.34
N THR A 177 11.87 -13.42 -1.12
CA THR A 177 11.31 -13.16 0.22
C THR A 177 10.46 -14.33 0.70
N VAL A 178 9.62 -14.90 -0.17
CA VAL A 178 8.75 -16.06 0.12
C VAL A 178 9.57 -17.26 0.60
N ARG A 179 10.74 -17.53 0.00
CA ARG A 179 11.63 -18.64 0.39
C ARG A 179 12.11 -18.57 1.84
N LEU A 180 12.05 -17.39 2.46
CA LEU A 180 12.48 -17.19 3.84
C LEU A 180 11.36 -17.44 4.86
N ILE A 181 10.11 -17.61 4.41
CA ILE A 181 8.94 -17.88 5.25
C ILE A 181 8.74 -19.40 5.33
N PRO A 182 8.31 -19.97 6.49
CA PRO A 182 8.03 -21.40 6.58
C PRO A 182 7.02 -21.85 5.52
N GLU A 183 7.35 -22.92 4.79
CA GLU A 183 6.59 -23.37 3.60
C GLU A 183 5.10 -23.60 3.89
N HIS A 184 4.77 -24.18 5.05
CA HIS A 184 3.39 -24.43 5.47
C HIS A 184 2.58 -23.16 5.80
N LEU A 185 3.23 -22.00 5.91
CA LEU A 185 2.59 -20.72 6.22
C LEU A 185 2.51 -19.78 5.03
N VAL A 186 3.14 -20.09 3.90
CA VAL A 186 3.20 -19.16 2.77
C VAL A 186 2.50 -19.73 1.54
N THR A 187 1.63 -18.92 0.94
CA THR A 187 1.09 -19.14 -0.39
C THR A 187 1.60 -18.04 -1.29
N TYR A 188 2.23 -18.40 -2.41
CA TYR A 188 2.74 -17.44 -3.39
C TYR A 188 1.99 -17.57 -4.71
N LYS A 189 1.50 -16.44 -5.25
CA LYS A 189 0.81 -16.39 -6.53
C LYS A 189 1.28 -15.19 -7.35
N VAL A 190 1.62 -15.45 -8.61
CA VAL A 190 1.91 -14.42 -9.60
C VAL A 190 0.67 -14.23 -10.48
N PHE A 191 0.32 -12.98 -10.73
CA PHE A 191 -0.76 -12.58 -11.65
C PHE A 191 -0.16 -12.11 -12.96
N GLY A 192 -0.62 -12.69 -14.06
CA GLY A 192 -0.07 -12.49 -15.39
C GLY A 192 -0.17 -13.75 -16.24
N GLU A 193 -0.52 -13.60 -17.51
CA GLU A 193 -0.66 -14.72 -18.45
C GLU A 193 -0.01 -14.39 -19.79
N ALA A 194 0.58 -15.39 -20.47
CA ALA A 194 1.31 -15.18 -21.72
C ALA A 194 0.46 -14.55 -22.85
N ASN A 195 -0.84 -14.86 -22.90
CA ASN A 195 -1.81 -14.33 -23.86
C ASN A 195 -3.00 -13.66 -23.16
N GLY A 196 -2.86 -13.28 -21.89
CA GLY A 196 -3.93 -12.72 -21.06
C GLY A 196 -3.53 -11.39 -20.43
N PRO A 197 -4.26 -10.94 -19.39
CA PRO A 197 -3.93 -9.71 -18.70
C PRO A 197 -2.58 -9.82 -18.00
N HIS A 198 -1.84 -8.73 -18.01
CA HIS A 198 -0.59 -8.55 -17.26
C HIS A 198 -0.83 -7.60 -16.09
N TYR A 199 -0.01 -7.70 -15.05
CA TYR A 199 -0.19 -6.91 -13.83
C TYR A 199 1.11 -6.18 -13.47
N ALA A 200 1.04 -4.86 -13.38
CA ALA A 200 2.07 -4.04 -12.73
C ALA A 200 1.69 -3.73 -11.28
N HIS A 201 2.47 -2.88 -10.63
CA HIS A 201 2.45 -2.70 -9.17
C HIS A 201 1.08 -2.36 -8.59
N TYR A 202 0.40 -1.34 -9.13
CA TYR A 202 -0.91 -0.92 -8.63
C TYR A 202 -2.08 -1.72 -9.21
N ASP A 203 -1.86 -2.59 -10.19
CA ASP A 203 -2.94 -3.38 -10.79
C ASP A 203 -3.48 -4.44 -9.84
N LEU A 204 -2.66 -4.91 -8.90
CA LEU A 204 -3.10 -5.82 -7.84
C LEU A 204 -4.14 -5.18 -6.88
N VAL A 205 -4.31 -3.85 -6.95
CA VAL A 205 -5.19 -3.07 -6.07
C VAL A 205 -6.25 -2.28 -6.84
N GLY A 206 -5.89 -1.72 -7.99
CA GLY A 206 -6.78 -0.85 -8.78
C GLY A 206 -6.97 -1.31 -10.22
N GLY A 207 -6.41 -2.45 -10.59
CA GLY A 207 -6.57 -3.01 -11.92
C GLY A 207 -8.01 -3.45 -12.14
N ARG A 208 -8.53 -3.23 -13.34
CA ARG A 208 -9.92 -3.56 -13.70
C ARG A 208 -10.26 -5.04 -13.50
N MET A 209 -9.28 -5.94 -13.62
CA MET A 209 -9.44 -7.39 -13.42
C MET A 209 -9.14 -7.86 -12.00
N ALA A 210 -8.71 -6.97 -11.08
CA ALA A 210 -8.37 -7.37 -9.71
C ALA A 210 -9.58 -7.97 -8.97
N VAL A 211 -10.77 -7.40 -9.16
CA VAL A 211 -12.02 -7.87 -8.55
C VAL A 211 -12.37 -9.29 -8.99
N GLU A 212 -12.13 -9.62 -10.26
CA GLU A 212 -12.53 -10.90 -10.84
C GLU A 212 -11.47 -11.98 -10.63
N GLN A 213 -10.18 -11.64 -10.72
CA GLN A 213 -9.10 -12.64 -10.74
C GLN A 213 -8.34 -12.73 -9.41
N LEU A 214 -8.20 -11.62 -8.68
CA LEU A 214 -7.34 -11.53 -7.49
C LEU A 214 -8.13 -11.59 -6.19
N TYR A 215 -9.16 -10.77 -6.03
CA TYR A 215 -9.91 -10.64 -4.78
C TYR A 215 -10.57 -11.93 -4.31
N PRO A 216 -11.10 -12.82 -5.16
CA PRO A 216 -11.64 -14.09 -4.71
C PRO A 216 -10.61 -14.93 -3.95
N GLY A 217 -9.36 -14.96 -4.43
CA GLY A 217 -8.28 -15.68 -3.74
C GLY A 217 -7.87 -15.04 -2.42
N VAL A 218 -7.91 -13.71 -2.32
CA VAL A 218 -7.68 -13.00 -1.05
C VAL A 218 -8.79 -13.31 -0.06
N ILE A 219 -10.06 -13.26 -0.49
CA ILE A 219 -11.22 -13.59 0.34
C ILE A 219 -11.16 -15.04 0.81
N GLU A 220 -10.82 -15.98 -0.07
CA GLU A 220 -10.67 -17.40 0.29
C GLU A 220 -9.56 -17.60 1.33
N PHE A 221 -8.40 -16.96 1.11
CA PHE A 221 -7.29 -17.03 2.05
C PHE A 221 -7.69 -16.48 3.42
N LEU A 222 -8.27 -15.29 3.47
CA LEU A 222 -8.75 -14.69 4.72
C LEU A 222 -9.80 -15.58 5.38
N SER A 223 -10.79 -16.07 4.63
CA SER A 223 -11.85 -16.92 5.18
C SER A 223 -11.31 -18.20 5.79
N ARG A 224 -10.22 -18.77 5.26
CA ARG A 224 -9.58 -19.99 5.77
C ARG A 224 -8.86 -19.78 7.10
N TYR A 225 -8.24 -18.61 7.31
CA TYR A 225 -7.40 -18.34 8.48
C TYR A 225 -8.10 -17.48 9.55
N ASP A 226 -9.16 -16.76 9.19
CA ASP A 226 -9.98 -15.94 10.09
C ASP A 226 -11.26 -16.65 10.56
N SER A 227 -11.62 -17.80 9.97
CA SER A 227 -12.72 -18.62 10.48
C SER A 227 -12.36 -19.12 11.87
N ILE A 228 -13.03 -18.54 12.88
CA ILE A 228 -12.95 -18.91 14.29
C ILE A 228 -13.41 -20.37 14.42
N GLU A 229 -12.49 -21.27 14.78
CA GLU A 229 -12.84 -22.47 15.54
C GLU A 229 -13.01 -22.11 17.03
#